data_AF-A0A9Q5NBN6-F1
#
_entry.id   AF-A0A9Q5NBN6-F1
#
_cell.length_a   1.000
_cell.length_b   1.000
_cell.length_c   1.000
_cell.angle_alpha   90.00
_cell.angle_beta   90.00
_cell.angle_gamma   90.00
#
_symmetry.space_group_name_H-M   'P 1'
#
loop_
_entity.id
_entity.type
_entity.pdbx_description
1 polymer ?
#
loop_
_entity_poly.entity_id
_entity_poly.type
_entity_poly.pdbx_seq_one_letter_code
_entity_poly.pdbx_strand_id
1 'polypeptide(L)'
;MFVGTTFAVRAGFDNAFDNAAGDMNTVSCSTGFNGLASQFPTFGSLPTFPNIGGASAIAGFDSTECGSCWQLTFPTTGKSINVTAIDHAGDGFNLSQEALDELTNGNAVAVGVIQVDAVEVDRSACGL
;
A
#
# COMPACT_ATOMS: atom_id res chain seq x y z
N MET A 1 -3.47 -12.20 -29.02
CA MET A 1 -4.08 -11.56 -27.84
C MET A 1 -3.95 -12.54 -26.70
N PHE A 2 -3.01 -12.32 -25.78
CA PHE A 2 -2.92 -13.13 -24.57
C PHE A 2 -3.98 -12.60 -23.61
N VAL A 3 -4.98 -13.44 -23.30
CA VAL A 3 -5.88 -13.17 -22.19
C VAL A 3 -5.09 -13.54 -20.93
N GLY A 4 -4.41 -12.55 -20.35
CA GLY A 4 -3.78 -12.71 -19.04
C GLY A 4 -4.89 -12.91 -18.01
N THR A 5 -4.88 -14.05 -17.33
CA THR A 5 -5.61 -14.20 -16.07
C THR A 5 -5.01 -13.21 -15.09
N THR A 6 -5.67 -12.07 -14.88
CA THR A 6 -5.42 -11.28 -13.66
C THR A 6 -5.80 -12.17 -12.49
N PHE A 7 -4.83 -12.46 -11.62
CA PHE A 7 -5.12 -13.01 -10.31
C PHE A 7 -5.48 -11.83 -9.43
N ALA A 8 -6.74 -11.75 -9.05
CA ALA A 8 -7.20 -10.69 -8.15
C ALA A 8 -6.47 -10.83 -6.81
N VAL A 9 -5.95 -9.72 -6.29
CA VAL A 9 -5.16 -9.64 -5.05
C VAL A 9 -6.04 -9.09 -3.94
N ARG A 10 -5.91 -9.66 -2.74
CA ARG A 10 -6.61 -9.19 -1.54
C ARG A 10 -6.18 -7.76 -1.19
N ALA A 11 -7.12 -6.86 -0.92
CA ALA A 11 -6.84 -5.58 -0.28
C ALA A 11 -7.83 -5.33 0.87
N GLY A 12 -7.33 -5.19 2.09
CA GLY A 12 -8.08 -4.75 3.27
C GLY A 12 -7.52 -3.44 3.81
N PHE A 13 -7.90 -3.06 5.03
CA PHE A 13 -7.37 -1.87 5.71
C PHE A 13 -6.87 -2.16 7.13
N ASP A 14 -5.99 -1.30 7.61
CA ASP A 14 -5.51 -1.20 8.99
C ASP A 14 -5.41 0.27 9.37
N ASN A 15 -6.18 0.69 10.39
CA ASN A 15 -6.25 2.08 10.80
C ASN A 15 -4.94 2.64 11.37
N ALA A 16 -3.95 1.80 11.66
CA ALA A 16 -2.61 2.28 12.02
C ALA A 16 -2.01 3.16 10.91
N PHE A 17 -2.26 2.84 9.65
CA PHE A 17 -1.74 3.57 8.49
C PHE A 17 -2.45 4.91 8.22
N ASP A 18 -3.60 5.17 8.86
CA ASP A 18 -4.33 6.44 8.77
C ASP A 18 -3.65 7.55 9.62
N ASN A 19 -2.79 7.15 10.54
CA ASN A 19 -2.12 8.09 11.44
C ASN A 19 -0.93 8.76 10.75
N ALA A 20 -1.11 10.01 10.28
CA ALA A 20 -0.03 10.80 9.68
C ALA A 20 1.21 10.99 10.59
N ALA A 21 1.01 10.94 11.92
CA ALA A 21 2.08 11.00 12.91
C ALA A 21 2.64 9.61 13.31
N GLY A 22 2.18 8.54 12.66
CA GLY A 22 2.70 7.19 12.83
C GLY A 22 4.19 7.15 12.47
N ASP A 23 4.99 6.56 13.34
CA ASP A 23 6.46 6.53 13.22
C ASP A 23 6.88 5.44 12.22
N MET A 24 7.70 5.78 11.23
CA MET A 24 8.20 4.82 10.25
C MET A 24 9.05 3.71 10.91
N ASN A 25 9.55 3.92 12.13
CA ASN A 25 10.28 2.90 12.88
C ASN A 25 9.41 1.76 13.42
N THR A 26 8.07 1.85 13.36
CA THR A 26 7.17 0.79 13.83
C THR A 26 6.84 -0.27 12.78
N VAL A 27 7.25 -0.06 11.52
CA VAL A 27 6.96 -0.95 10.39
C VAL A 27 8.21 -1.64 9.86
N SER A 28 8.03 -2.67 9.03
CA SER A 28 9.12 -3.45 8.44
C SER A 28 10.09 -2.60 7.62
N CYS A 29 9.61 -1.56 6.94
CA CYS A 29 10.44 -0.65 6.14
C CYS A 29 11.02 0.53 6.93
N SER A 30 11.34 0.29 8.20
CA SER A 30 11.91 1.27 9.12
C SER A 30 13.32 1.71 8.71
N THR A 31 14.33 1.05 9.26
CA THR A 31 15.75 1.34 9.00
C THR A 31 16.37 0.26 8.12
N GLY A 32 17.69 0.29 7.93
CA GLY A 32 18.39 -0.61 7.00
C GLY A 32 18.76 0.08 5.70
N PHE A 33 19.32 -0.69 4.77
CA PHE A 33 19.74 -0.18 3.46
C PHE A 33 18.53 0.22 2.60
N ASN A 34 17.43 -0.53 2.70
CA ASN A 34 16.17 -0.31 2.00
C ASN A 34 15.13 0.44 2.86
N GLY A 35 15.52 0.87 4.08
CA GLY A 35 14.62 1.52 5.03
C GLY A 35 14.19 2.94 4.60
N LEU A 36 13.00 3.35 5.03
CA LEU A 36 12.38 4.62 4.68
C LEU A 36 12.52 5.68 5.78
N ALA A 37 12.77 5.30 7.04
CA ALA A 37 12.66 6.20 8.19
C ALA A 37 13.63 7.41 8.17
N SER A 38 14.76 7.32 7.47
CA SER A 38 15.72 8.42 7.34
C SER A 38 15.24 9.53 6.40
N GLN A 39 14.41 9.17 5.41
CA GLN A 39 13.84 10.09 4.41
C GLN A 39 12.41 10.50 4.79
N PHE A 40 11.66 9.54 5.35
CA PHE A 40 10.25 9.65 5.70
C PHE A 40 10.05 9.22 7.15
N PRO A 41 10.31 10.11 8.13
CA PRO A 41 10.28 9.73 9.55
C PRO A 41 8.87 9.40 10.07
N THR A 42 7.82 9.89 9.42
CA THR A 42 6.43 9.55 9.76
C THR A 42 5.65 9.10 8.53
N PHE A 43 4.55 8.37 8.72
CA PHE A 43 3.66 7.95 7.64
C PHE A 43 3.19 9.13 6.78
N GLY A 44 2.82 10.24 7.43
CA GLY A 44 2.38 11.47 6.76
C GLY A 44 3.47 12.23 6.00
N SER A 45 4.75 11.84 6.14
CA SER A 45 5.84 12.43 5.35
C SER A 45 6.00 11.78 3.97
N LEU A 46 5.33 10.65 3.72
CA LEU A 46 5.32 10.03 2.40
C LEU A 46 4.49 10.85 1.40
N PRO A 47 4.97 11.05 0.15
CA PRO A 47 4.23 11.80 -0.86
C PRO A 47 2.85 11.21 -1.19
N THR A 48 2.68 9.90 -1.05
CA THR A 48 1.41 9.23 -1.32
C THR A 48 0.44 9.22 -0.16
N PHE A 49 0.83 9.66 1.05
CA PHE A 49 -0.07 9.60 2.21
C PHE A 49 -1.42 10.30 1.91
N PRO A 50 -2.59 9.66 2.21
CA PRO A 50 -2.75 8.43 2.99
C PRO A 50 -2.69 7.12 2.19
N ASN A 51 -2.39 7.13 0.88
CA ASN A 51 -2.26 5.93 0.03
C ASN A 51 -0.94 5.19 0.31
N ILE A 52 -0.93 4.50 1.45
CA ILE A 52 0.17 3.70 1.99
C ILE A 52 -0.38 2.40 2.59
N GLY A 53 0.48 1.42 2.86
CA GLY A 53 0.08 0.24 3.60
C GLY A 53 1.12 -0.88 3.61
N GLY A 54 0.73 -2.02 4.17
CA GLY A 54 1.48 -3.25 4.08
C GLY A 54 1.22 -4.00 2.77
N ALA A 55 2.24 -4.69 2.27
CA ALA A 55 2.17 -5.55 1.09
C ALA A 55 2.86 -6.89 1.35
N SER A 56 2.33 -7.98 0.79
CA SER A 56 2.94 -9.31 0.90
C SER A 56 4.26 -9.45 0.14
N ALA A 57 4.57 -8.52 -0.76
CA ALA A 57 5.87 -8.41 -1.41
C ALA A 57 6.98 -8.04 -0.40
N ILE A 58 6.66 -7.33 0.69
CA ILE A 58 7.63 -6.99 1.73
C ILE A 58 7.77 -8.18 2.67
N ALA A 59 8.80 -9.01 2.49
CA ALA A 59 9.02 -10.21 3.31
C ALA A 59 9.34 -9.91 4.80
N GLY A 60 9.67 -8.67 5.14
CA GLY A 60 10.00 -8.23 6.49
C GLY A 60 11.00 -7.07 6.50
N PHE A 61 11.76 -6.97 7.60
CA PHE A 61 12.77 -5.92 7.79
C PHE A 61 13.79 -5.87 6.64
N ASP A 62 14.11 -4.64 6.20
CA ASP A 62 15.10 -4.34 5.14
C ASP A 62 14.83 -5.02 3.78
N SER A 63 13.56 -5.35 3.50
CA SER A 63 13.15 -5.91 2.19
C SER A 63 13.48 -4.97 1.04
N THR A 64 13.85 -5.51 -0.13
CA THR A 64 14.06 -4.72 -1.36
C THR A 64 12.77 -4.06 -1.87
N GLU A 65 11.62 -4.62 -1.46
CA GLU A 65 10.28 -4.13 -1.80
C GLU A 65 9.84 -2.95 -0.92
N CYS A 66 10.65 -2.53 0.05
CA CYS A 66 10.37 -1.34 0.84
C CYS A 66 10.35 -0.08 -0.01
N GLY A 67 9.22 0.65 0.04
CA GLY A 67 8.97 1.82 -0.79
C GLY A 67 8.63 1.50 -2.25
N SER A 68 8.32 0.24 -2.58
CA SER A 68 7.74 -0.10 -3.89
C SER A 68 6.40 0.62 -4.08
N CYS A 69 6.10 0.96 -5.33
CA CYS A 69 4.86 1.66 -5.71
C CYS A 69 3.93 0.69 -6.43
N TRP A 70 2.68 0.64 -6.00
CA TRP A 70 1.68 -0.28 -6.53
C TRP A 70 0.46 0.47 -7.02
N GLN A 71 0.12 0.29 -8.30
CA GLN A 71 -1.17 0.71 -8.81
C GLN A 71 -2.20 -0.38 -8.50
N LEU A 72 -3.16 -0.05 -7.63
CA LEU A 72 -4.26 -0.93 -7.26
C LEU A 72 -5.53 -0.44 -7.95
N THR A 73 -6.20 -1.33 -8.67
CA THR A 73 -7.47 -1.03 -9.35
C THR A 73 -8.56 -1.91 -8.78
N PHE A 74 -9.67 -1.32 -8.33
CA PHE A 74 -10.85 -2.08 -7.91
C PHE A 74 -11.81 -2.25 -9.10
N PRO A 75 -11.95 -3.46 -9.68
CA PRO A 75 -12.73 -3.63 -10.92
C PRO A 75 -14.20 -3.24 -10.79
N THR A 76 -14.78 -3.38 -9.59
CA THR A 76 -16.18 -3.03 -9.32
C THR A 76 -16.47 -1.55 -9.48
N THR A 77 -15.53 -0.68 -9.08
CA THR A 77 -15.68 0.78 -9.20
C THR A 77 -14.92 1.35 -10.41
N GLY A 78 -13.95 0.60 -10.94
CA GLY A 78 -13.02 1.06 -11.98
C GLY A 78 -12.00 2.09 -11.48
N LYS A 79 -11.94 2.34 -10.17
CA LYS A 79 -10.98 3.29 -9.60
C LYS A 79 -9.62 2.67 -9.42
N SER A 80 -8.60 3.48 -9.65
CA SER A 80 -7.20 3.12 -9.43
C SER A 80 -6.53 4.14 -8.51
N ILE A 81 -5.68 3.65 -7.61
CA ILE A 81 -4.82 4.47 -6.75
C ILE A 81 -3.38 3.96 -6.81
N ASN A 82 -2.41 4.84 -6.55
CA ASN A 82 -1.02 4.44 -6.35
C ASN A 82 -0.73 4.39 -4.85
N VAL A 83 -0.18 3.27 -4.39
CA VAL A 83 0.09 3.00 -2.97
C VAL A 83 1.59 2.76 -2.77
N THR A 84 2.18 3.43 -1.78
CA THR A 84 3.54 3.10 -1.32
C THR A 84 3.49 1.98 -0.29
N ALA A 85 4.20 0.88 -0.54
CA ALA A 85 4.30 -0.23 0.39
C ALA A 85 5.37 0.03 1.46
N ILE A 86 4.97 -0.05 2.74
CA ILE A 86 5.82 0.34 3.89
C ILE A 86 5.92 -0.74 4.98
N ASP A 87 5.11 -1.79 4.90
CA ASP A 87 5.12 -2.87 5.87
C ASP A 87 4.83 -4.23 5.24
N HIS A 88 5.08 -5.31 5.98
CA HIS A 88 4.67 -6.64 5.58
C HIS A 88 3.16 -6.83 5.78
N ALA A 89 2.50 -7.44 4.79
CA ALA A 89 1.16 -8.01 4.95
C ALA A 89 1.20 -9.52 4.67
N GLY A 90 0.50 -10.33 5.47
CA GLY A 90 0.50 -11.78 5.28
C GLY A 90 -0.12 -12.25 3.97
N ASP A 91 -1.05 -11.46 3.40
CA ASP A 91 -1.67 -11.70 2.10
C ASP A 91 -2.12 -10.38 1.45
N GLY A 92 -1.78 -10.22 0.17
CA GLY A 92 -2.06 -9.03 -0.63
C GLY A 92 -1.64 -7.74 0.07
N PHE A 93 -2.61 -6.87 0.33
CA PHE A 93 -2.41 -5.54 0.92
C PHE A 93 -3.29 -5.31 2.15
N ASN A 94 -2.72 -4.60 3.14
CA ASN A 94 -3.46 -3.92 4.19
C ASN A 94 -3.17 -2.42 4.08
N LEU A 95 -4.14 -1.66 3.60
CA LEU A 95 -4.00 -0.23 3.30
C LEU A 95 -4.40 0.65 4.49
N SER A 96 -4.19 1.95 4.42
CA SER A 96 -5.02 2.88 5.19
C SER A 96 -6.50 2.70 4.85
N GLN A 97 -7.38 3.02 5.79
CA GLN A 97 -8.80 3.05 5.55
C GLN A 97 -9.15 4.09 4.49
N GLU A 98 -8.52 5.27 4.50
CA GLU A 98 -8.75 6.30 3.49
C GLU A 98 -8.42 5.82 2.07
N ALA A 99 -7.35 5.04 1.89
CA ALA A 99 -7.00 4.46 0.59
C ALA A 99 -8.03 3.43 0.13
N LEU A 100 -8.50 2.56 1.05
CA LEU A 100 -9.56 1.62 0.72
C LEU A 100 -10.89 2.32 0.47
N ASP A 101 -11.19 3.41 1.17
CA ASP A 101 -12.35 4.27 0.94
C ASP A 101 -12.27 4.93 -0.44
N GLU A 102 -11.09 5.38 -0.87
CA GLU A 102 -10.90 5.94 -2.22
C GLU A 102 -11.31 4.93 -3.29
N LEU A 103 -10.81 3.69 -3.18
CA LEU A 103 -11.15 2.58 -4.08
C LEU A 103 -12.64 2.21 -4.04
N THR A 104 -13.26 2.25 -2.87
CA THR A 104 -14.61 1.72 -2.62
C THR A 104 -15.71 2.79 -2.58
N ASN A 105 -15.39 4.05 -2.91
CA ASN A 105 -16.30 5.19 -2.79
C ASN A 105 -16.81 5.44 -1.35
N GLY A 106 -15.92 5.34 -0.36
CA GLY A 106 -16.24 5.59 1.05
C GLY A 106 -16.92 4.43 1.77
N ASN A 107 -16.72 3.19 1.32
CA ASN A 107 -17.38 2.00 1.86
C ASN A 107 -16.40 0.99 2.50
N ALA A 108 -15.18 1.40 2.86
CA ALA A 108 -14.13 0.50 3.36
C ALA A 108 -14.62 -0.35 4.54
N VAL A 109 -15.26 0.27 5.53
CA VAL A 109 -15.77 -0.42 6.73
C VAL A 109 -16.86 -1.44 6.39
N ALA A 110 -17.71 -1.14 5.41
CA ALA A 110 -18.83 -2.00 5.04
C ALA A 110 -18.36 -3.24 4.26
N VAL A 111 -17.37 -3.08 3.37
CA VAL A 111 -16.85 -4.19 2.57
C VAL A 111 -15.76 -4.97 3.30
N GLY A 112 -14.98 -4.30 4.15
CA GLY A 112 -13.84 -4.84 4.90
C GLY A 112 -12.62 -5.18 4.03
N VAL A 113 -12.85 -5.97 2.98
CA VAL A 113 -11.84 -6.48 2.06
C VAL A 113 -12.41 -6.50 0.65
N ILE A 114 -11.58 -6.16 -0.33
CA ILE A 114 -11.90 -6.25 -1.76
C ILE A 114 -10.85 -7.08 -2.50
N GLN A 115 -11.14 -7.39 -3.75
CA GLN A 115 -10.21 -8.00 -4.70
C GLN A 115 -9.83 -6.94 -5.73
N VAL A 116 -8.53 -6.63 -5.84
CA VAL A 116 -7.99 -5.62 -6.75
C VAL A 116 -7.08 -6.24 -7.80
N ASP A 117 -6.97 -5.59 -8.95
CA ASP A 117 -5.83 -5.80 -9.84
C ASP A 117 -4.65 -4.99 -9.28
N ALA A 118 -3.51 -5.63 -9.06
CA ALA A 118 -2.31 -4.99 -8.52
C ALA A 118 -1.18 -5.06 -9.54
N VAL A 119 -0.58 -3.91 -9.83
CA VAL A 119 0.56 -3.78 -10.73
C VAL A 119 1.64 -2.98 -10.03
N GLU A 120 2.82 -3.56 -9.87
CA GLU A 120 4.00 -2.80 -9.44
C GLU A 120 4.39 -1.82 -10.55
N VAL A 121 4.59 -0.57 -10.18
CA VAL A 121 4.97 0.52 -11.07
C VAL A 121 6.24 1.19 -10.55
N ASP A 122 6.85 2.03 -11.38
CA ASP A 122 8.04 2.78 -10.98
C ASP A 122 7.78 3.64 -9.73
N ARG A 123 8.75 3.71 -8.82
CA ARG A 123 8.65 4.47 -7.55
C ARG A 123 8.30 5.95 -7.76
N SER A 124 8.68 6.51 -8.89
CA SER A 124 8.32 7.89 -9.26
C SER A 124 6.82 8.11 -9.41
N ALA A 125 6.02 7.06 -9.70
CA ALA A 125 4.56 7.14 -9.71
C ALA A 125 3.96 7.38 -8.31
N CYS A 126 4.74 7.10 -7.27
CA CYS A 126 4.46 7.42 -5.86
C CYS A 126 5.29 8.62 -5.36
N GLY A 127 6.08 9.28 -6.23
CA GLY A 127 6.90 10.44 -5.87
C GLY A 127 8.17 10.12 -5.07
N LEU A 128 8.63 8.86 -5.10
CA LEU A 128 9.89 8.41 -4.50
C LEU A 128 11.04 8.37 -5.52
#